data_AF-A0A7S1H3Y7-F1
#
_entry.id   AF-A0A7S1H3Y7-F1
#
_cell.length_a   1.000
_cell.length_b   1.000
_cell.length_c   1.000
_cell.angle_alpha   90.00
_cell.angle_beta   90.00
_cell.angle_gamma   90.00
#
_symmetry.space_group_name_H-M   'P 1'
#
loop_
_entity.id
_entity.type
_entity.pdbx_description
1 polymer ?
#
loop_
_entity_poly.entity_id
_entity_poly.type
_entity_poly.pdbx_seq_one_letter_code
_entity_poly.pdbx_strand_id
1 'polypeptide(L)'
;PLFGKSLLWTVQQAMGDKWTTELHSAWGKTYLSVQYAMEPAMKASYKELDIAEEAQKVKQLVQESWALVEKDLDAHGIKFFMRIFTIAPGALQLFSFKDAKDLEKSPELAAHAGTVMRTVGQAVAGLSDVQTLIPVLQSLGGAHAKYGVQPEHFPIVGEALLWTLEQGLGPAGVWTSEVKDAWTKTWDTVVSVMEPALIESAREISAMTPADHMKRLVQDSWALVEK
;
A
#
# COMPACT_ATOMS: atom_id res chain seq x y z
N PRO A 1 10.73 8.10 -36.71
CA PRO A 1 11.19 8.09 -38.13
C PRO A 1 10.06 8.17 -39.18
N LEU A 2 8.94 7.45 -38.98
CA LEU A 2 7.81 7.45 -39.91
C LEU A 2 7.01 8.76 -39.87
N PHE A 3 6.69 9.27 -38.67
CA PHE A 3 5.93 10.52 -38.50
C PHE A 3 6.61 11.74 -39.14
N GLY A 4 7.92 11.92 -38.96
CA GLY A 4 8.67 13.02 -39.59
C GLY A 4 8.65 12.99 -41.11
N LYS A 5 8.69 11.80 -41.73
CA LYS A 5 8.58 11.64 -43.19
C LYS A 5 7.18 11.97 -43.69
N SER A 6 6.14 11.52 -42.98
CA SER A 6 4.75 11.83 -43.31
C SER A 6 4.43 13.32 -43.17
N LEU A 7 4.97 13.97 -42.14
CA LEU A 7 4.83 15.41 -41.94
C LEU A 7 5.51 16.20 -43.06
N LEU A 8 6.78 15.90 -43.38
CA LEU A 8 7.52 16.53 -44.47
C LEU A 8 6.80 16.37 -45.82
N TRP A 9 6.31 15.16 -46.10
CA TRP A 9 5.53 14.90 -47.31
C TRP A 9 4.24 15.73 -47.35
N THR A 10 3.51 15.83 -46.24
CA THR A 10 2.26 16.59 -46.15
C THR A 10 2.50 18.08 -46.38
N VAL A 11 3.53 18.65 -45.75
CA VAL A 11 3.91 20.06 -45.94
C VAL A 11 4.34 20.29 -47.38
N GLN A 12 5.10 19.37 -47.97
CA GLN A 12 5.47 19.44 -49.39
C GLN A 12 4.24 19.45 -50.31
N GLN A 13 3.24 18.60 -50.08
CA GLN A 13 2.01 18.61 -50.87
C GLN A 13 1.23 19.91 -50.72
N ALA A 14 1.16 20.47 -49.51
CA ALA A 14 0.46 21.73 -49.24
C ALA A 14 1.16 22.95 -49.87
N MET A 15 2.49 22.92 -49.98
CA MET A 15 3.29 24.01 -50.53
C MET A 15 3.45 23.95 -52.06
N GLY A 16 3.22 22.77 -52.66
CA GLY A 16 3.25 22.58 -54.11
C GLY A 16 4.55 23.07 -54.75
N ASP A 17 4.42 23.93 -55.75
CA ASP A 17 5.49 24.58 -56.50
C ASP A 17 6.38 25.52 -55.67
N LYS A 18 5.93 25.94 -54.48
CA LYS A 18 6.72 26.76 -53.55
C LYS A 18 7.67 25.94 -52.67
N TRP A 19 7.65 24.61 -52.78
CA TRP A 19 8.53 23.73 -52.01
C TRP A 19 9.95 23.70 -52.59
N THR A 20 10.93 24.17 -51.83
CA THR A 20 12.35 24.17 -52.23
C THR A 20 13.20 23.22 -51.39
N THR A 21 14.42 22.96 -51.85
CA THR A 21 15.41 22.17 -51.11
C THR A 21 15.78 22.84 -49.77
N GLU A 22 15.89 24.16 -49.72
CA GLU A 22 16.12 24.90 -48.48
C GLU A 22 14.97 24.71 -47.49
N LEU A 23 13.72 24.78 -47.96
CA LEU A 23 12.53 24.56 -47.13
C LEU A 23 12.48 23.11 -46.61
N HIS A 24 12.80 22.12 -47.44
CA HIS A 24 12.91 20.73 -47.00
C HIS A 24 13.94 20.58 -45.85
N SER A 25 15.12 21.19 -46.01
CA SER A 25 16.17 21.16 -44.98
C SER A 25 15.75 21.88 -43.71
N ALA A 26 15.10 23.04 -43.83
CA ALA A 26 14.60 23.81 -42.69
C ALA A 26 13.53 23.04 -41.90
N TRP A 27 12.50 22.52 -42.58
CA TRP A 27 11.46 21.71 -41.95
C TRP A 27 12.01 20.44 -41.31
N GLY A 28 12.99 19.79 -41.95
CA GLY A 28 13.68 18.64 -41.37
C GLY A 28 14.41 18.99 -40.06
N LYS A 29 15.15 20.10 -40.03
CA LYS A 29 15.83 20.59 -38.82
C LYS A 29 14.83 20.98 -37.73
N THR A 30 13.77 21.70 -38.08
CA THR A 30 12.71 22.08 -37.14
C THR A 30 12.04 20.85 -36.53
N TYR A 31 11.72 19.84 -37.32
CA TYR A 31 11.18 18.58 -36.82
C TYR A 31 12.15 17.90 -35.83
N LEU A 32 13.44 17.83 -36.16
CA LEU A 32 14.44 17.24 -35.27
C LEU A 32 14.59 18.04 -33.97
N SER A 33 14.59 19.38 -34.04
CA SER A 33 14.64 20.24 -32.85
C SER A 33 13.42 20.06 -31.95
N VAL A 34 12.21 19.96 -32.53
CA VAL A 34 10.98 19.68 -31.77
C VAL A 34 11.03 18.28 -31.16
N GLN A 35 11.42 17.26 -31.93
CA GLN A 35 11.56 15.89 -31.42
C GLN A 35 12.54 15.83 -30.25
N TYR A 36 13.69 16.47 -30.36
CA TYR A 36 14.71 16.52 -29.31
C TYR A 36 14.20 17.25 -28.06
N ALA A 37 13.51 18.37 -28.24
CA ALA A 37 12.93 19.13 -27.13
C ALA A 37 11.80 18.36 -26.41
N MET A 38 11.04 17.53 -27.13
CA MET A 38 9.93 16.75 -26.58
C MET A 38 10.34 15.38 -26.03
N GLU A 39 11.52 14.86 -26.40
CA GLU A 39 11.96 13.52 -25.99
C GLU A 39 11.94 13.29 -24.47
N PRO A 40 12.40 14.23 -23.61
CA PRO A 40 12.32 14.05 -22.16
C PRO A 40 10.87 13.95 -21.65
N ALA A 41 9.98 14.81 -22.16
CA ALA A 41 8.57 14.82 -21.77
C ALA A 41 7.84 13.55 -22.21
N MET A 42 8.12 13.05 -23.42
CA MET A 42 7.56 11.79 -23.88
C MET A 42 8.04 10.61 -23.03
N LYS A 43 9.35 10.54 -22.73
CA LYS A 43 9.89 9.49 -21.85
C LYS A 43 9.26 9.53 -20.45
N ALA A 44 9.06 10.72 -19.89
CA ALA A 44 8.38 10.89 -18.61
C ALA A 44 6.92 10.38 -18.68
N SER A 45 6.18 10.75 -19.73
CA SER A 45 4.81 10.31 -19.93
C SER A 45 4.67 8.78 -20.09
N TYR A 46 5.54 8.13 -20.87
CA TYR A 46 5.53 6.67 -20.97
C TYR A 46 5.81 6.00 -19.62
N LYS A 47 6.78 6.52 -18.86
CA LYS A 47 7.07 6.02 -17.51
C LYS A 47 5.89 6.18 -16.56
N GLU A 48 5.18 7.32 -16.61
CA GLU A 48 3.98 7.54 -15.80
C GLU A 48 2.86 6.57 -16.18
N LEU A 49 2.66 6.29 -17.48
CA LEU A 49 1.71 5.29 -17.96
C LEU A 49 2.06 3.89 -17.46
N ASP A 50 3.32 3.47 -17.59
CA ASP A 50 3.78 2.15 -17.12
C ASP A 50 3.57 1.99 -15.60
N ILE A 51 3.85 3.04 -14.82
CA ILE A 51 3.62 3.04 -13.36
C ILE A 51 2.12 2.93 -13.04
N ALA A 52 1.27 3.67 -13.76
CA ALA A 52 -0.17 3.64 -13.54
C ALA A 52 -0.78 2.28 -13.88
N GLU A 53 -0.32 1.64 -14.96
CA GLU A 53 -0.76 0.30 -15.37
C GLU A 53 -0.34 -0.77 -14.34
N GLU A 54 0.90 -0.74 -13.88
CA GLU A 54 1.39 -1.64 -12.84
C GLU A 54 0.63 -1.44 -11.52
N ALA A 55 0.42 -0.19 -11.09
CA ALA A 55 -0.35 0.10 -9.88
C ALA A 55 -1.80 -0.40 -9.98
N GLN A 56 -2.42 -0.27 -11.16
CA GLN A 56 -3.75 -0.79 -11.43
C GLN A 56 -3.77 -2.32 -11.37
N LYS A 57 -2.76 -3.00 -11.93
CA LYS A 57 -2.61 -4.46 -11.86
C LYS A 57 -2.44 -4.95 -10.42
N VAL A 58 -1.56 -4.31 -9.64
CA VAL A 58 -1.34 -4.63 -8.22
C VAL A 58 -2.65 -4.51 -7.44
N LYS A 59 -3.37 -3.39 -7.61
CA LYS A 59 -4.67 -3.18 -6.97
C LYS A 59 -5.66 -4.28 -7.31
N GLN A 60 -5.78 -4.63 -8.60
CA GLN A 60 -6.71 -5.66 -9.06
C GLN A 60 -6.39 -7.02 -8.43
N LEU A 61 -5.13 -7.46 -8.50
CA LEU A 61 -4.70 -8.74 -7.91
C LEU A 61 -4.99 -8.81 -6.41
N VAL A 62 -4.73 -7.74 -5.67
CA VAL A 62 -4.98 -7.66 -4.23
C VAL A 62 -6.47 -7.72 -3.93
N GLN A 63 -7.30 -6.93 -4.62
CA GLN A 63 -8.75 -6.89 -4.38
C GLN A 63 -9.44 -8.21 -4.76
N GLU A 64 -9.10 -8.79 -5.91
CA GLU A 64 -9.70 -10.05 -6.37
C GLU A 64 -9.30 -11.24 -5.49
N SER A 65 -8.03 -11.32 -5.08
CA SER A 65 -7.59 -12.37 -4.18
C SER A 65 -8.14 -12.20 -2.77
N TRP A 66 -8.22 -10.96 -2.26
CA TRP A 66 -8.84 -10.69 -0.96
C TRP A 66 -10.29 -11.15 -0.88
N ALA A 67 -11.07 -11.00 -1.97
CA ALA A 67 -12.46 -11.45 -2.05
C ALA A 67 -12.65 -12.97 -1.80
N LEU A 68 -11.59 -13.77 -1.92
CA LEU A 68 -11.60 -15.18 -1.54
C LEU A 68 -11.29 -15.39 -0.06
N VAL A 69 -10.31 -14.64 0.46
CA VAL A 69 -9.88 -14.71 1.87
C VAL A 69 -10.98 -14.22 2.81
N GLU A 70 -11.72 -13.17 2.40
CA GLU A 70 -12.74 -12.55 3.25
C GLU A 70 -13.98 -13.40 3.50
N LYS A 71 -14.11 -14.53 2.80
CA LYS A 71 -15.20 -15.50 3.04
C LYS A 71 -15.09 -16.19 4.40
N ASP A 72 -13.90 -16.18 5.01
CA ASP A 72 -13.64 -16.79 6.31
C ASP A 72 -12.61 -15.96 7.10
N LEU A 73 -12.93 -14.68 7.37
CA LEU A 73 -12.03 -13.76 8.07
C LEU A 73 -11.67 -14.24 9.48
N ASP A 74 -12.59 -14.90 10.17
CA ASP A 74 -12.37 -15.34 11.56
C ASP A 74 -11.30 -16.44 11.61
N ALA A 75 -11.41 -17.48 10.77
CA ALA A 75 -10.40 -18.54 10.75
C ALA A 75 -9.05 -18.05 10.22
N HIS A 76 -9.04 -17.22 9.17
CA HIS A 76 -7.79 -16.65 8.65
C HIS A 76 -7.13 -15.70 9.66
N GLY A 77 -7.92 -14.90 10.39
CA GLY A 77 -7.41 -14.02 11.43
C GLY A 77 -6.76 -14.77 12.58
N ILE A 78 -7.36 -15.88 13.03
CA ILE A 78 -6.75 -16.73 14.06
C ILE A 78 -5.42 -17.28 13.55
N LYS A 79 -5.37 -17.85 12.33
CA LYS A 79 -4.13 -18.34 11.71
C LYS A 79 -3.05 -17.26 11.62
N PHE A 80 -3.43 -16.05 11.26
CA PHE A 80 -2.52 -14.90 11.17
C PHE A 80 -1.86 -14.58 12.52
N PHE A 81 -2.63 -14.44 13.59
CA PHE A 81 -2.08 -14.16 14.91
C PHE A 81 -1.27 -15.34 15.47
N MET A 82 -1.74 -16.57 15.28
CA MET A 82 -0.97 -17.75 15.66
C MET A 82 0.38 -17.81 14.93
N ARG A 83 0.44 -17.38 13.66
CA ARG A 83 1.68 -17.27 12.90
C ARG A 83 2.59 -16.19 13.47
N ILE A 84 2.07 -15.01 13.83
CA ILE A 84 2.84 -13.96 14.52
C ILE A 84 3.47 -14.51 15.80
N PHE A 85 2.69 -15.18 16.65
CA PHE A 85 3.20 -15.72 17.91
C PHE A 85 4.15 -16.90 17.74
N THR A 86 4.10 -17.58 16.60
CA THR A 86 5.09 -18.61 16.23
C THR A 86 6.42 -17.96 15.85
N ILE A 87 6.40 -16.87 15.07
CA ILE A 87 7.62 -16.17 14.62
C ILE A 87 8.23 -15.38 15.78
N ALA A 88 7.40 -14.69 16.57
CA ALA A 88 7.80 -13.84 17.68
C ALA A 88 6.92 -14.10 18.92
N PRO A 89 7.23 -15.12 19.74
CA PRO A 89 6.44 -15.46 20.92
C PRO A 89 6.29 -14.32 21.93
N GLY A 90 7.29 -13.44 22.02
CA GLY A 90 7.26 -12.25 22.88
C GLY A 90 6.15 -11.25 22.54
N ALA A 91 5.70 -11.22 21.27
CA ALA A 91 4.62 -10.33 20.84
C ALA A 91 3.30 -10.60 21.56
N LEU A 92 3.08 -11.84 22.04
CA LEU A 92 1.89 -12.21 22.81
C LEU A 92 1.71 -11.32 24.06
N GLN A 93 2.81 -10.84 24.65
CA GLN A 93 2.78 -10.00 25.85
C GLN A 93 2.08 -8.65 25.64
N LEU A 94 1.93 -8.20 24.39
CA LEU A 94 1.26 -6.96 24.03
C LEU A 94 -0.28 -7.07 24.06
N PHE A 95 -0.82 -8.29 24.18
CA PHE A 95 -2.25 -8.54 24.08
C PHE A 95 -2.87 -8.88 25.43
N SER A 96 -4.11 -8.43 25.63
CA SER A 96 -4.87 -8.68 26.87
C SER A 96 -5.23 -10.16 27.06
N PHE A 97 -5.29 -10.93 25.98
CA PHE A 97 -5.63 -12.36 25.97
C PHE A 97 -4.42 -13.29 26.14
N LYS A 98 -3.24 -12.75 26.49
CA LYS A 98 -1.98 -13.52 26.63
C LYS A 98 -2.04 -14.71 27.59
N ASP A 99 -2.91 -14.65 28.59
CA ASP A 99 -3.06 -15.68 29.62
C ASP A 99 -4.21 -16.68 29.31
N ALA A 100 -4.75 -16.66 28.08
CA ALA A 100 -5.78 -17.59 27.65
C ALA A 100 -5.28 -19.04 27.73
N LYS A 101 -6.09 -19.93 28.31
CA LYS A 101 -5.75 -21.36 28.47
C LYS A 101 -5.60 -22.09 27.13
N ASP A 102 -6.47 -21.76 26.18
CA ASP A 102 -6.42 -22.23 24.80
C ASP A 102 -6.51 -20.99 23.92
N LEU A 103 -5.34 -20.49 23.50
CA LEU A 103 -5.22 -19.23 22.78
C LEU A 103 -5.97 -19.27 21.44
N GLU A 104 -5.86 -20.38 20.70
CA GLU A 104 -6.49 -20.53 19.38
C GLU A 104 -8.03 -20.53 19.48
N LYS A 105 -8.58 -21.02 20.59
CA LYS A 105 -10.03 -21.01 20.85
C LYS A 105 -10.51 -19.84 21.71
N SER A 106 -9.64 -18.87 22.01
CA SER A 106 -10.00 -17.70 22.82
C SER A 106 -11.01 -16.82 22.07
N PRO A 107 -12.19 -16.53 22.68
CA PRO A 107 -13.13 -15.56 22.12
C PRO A 107 -12.52 -14.16 21.95
N GLU A 108 -11.61 -13.77 22.85
CA GLU A 108 -10.91 -12.48 22.81
C GLU A 108 -9.96 -12.40 21.63
N LEU A 109 -9.18 -13.46 21.38
CA LEU A 109 -8.34 -13.55 20.17
C LEU A 109 -9.22 -13.48 18.92
N ALA A 110 -10.29 -14.29 18.85
CA ALA A 110 -11.17 -14.33 17.68
C ALA A 110 -11.78 -12.95 17.38
N ALA A 111 -12.27 -12.24 18.41
CA ALA A 111 -12.82 -10.90 18.27
C ALA A 111 -11.78 -9.87 17.79
N HIS A 112 -10.57 -9.92 18.35
CA HIS A 112 -9.47 -9.05 17.95
C HIS A 112 -9.01 -9.35 16.51
N ALA A 113 -8.79 -10.63 16.20
CA ALA A 113 -8.39 -11.11 14.89
C ALA A 113 -9.40 -10.72 13.80
N GLY A 114 -10.69 -10.95 14.03
CA GLY A 114 -11.73 -10.54 13.09
C GLY A 114 -11.76 -9.02 12.89
N THR A 115 -11.49 -8.23 13.93
CA THR A 115 -11.41 -6.76 13.80
C THR A 115 -10.24 -6.34 12.93
N VAL A 116 -9.05 -6.90 13.17
CA VAL A 116 -7.86 -6.62 12.34
C VAL A 116 -8.09 -7.01 10.90
N MET A 117 -8.62 -8.21 10.65
CA MET A 117 -8.89 -8.70 9.29
C MET A 117 -9.92 -7.83 8.55
N ARG A 118 -10.96 -7.33 9.23
CA ARG A 118 -11.90 -6.35 8.65
C ARG A 118 -11.22 -5.03 8.32
N THR A 119 -10.35 -4.52 9.20
CA THR A 119 -9.58 -3.30 8.94
C THR A 119 -8.66 -3.47 7.73
N VAL A 120 -8.03 -4.63 7.56
CA VAL A 120 -7.25 -4.95 6.35
C VAL A 120 -8.15 -4.91 5.12
N GLY A 121 -9.35 -5.52 5.18
CA GLY A 121 -10.32 -5.47 4.09
C GLY A 121 -10.76 -4.04 3.72
N GLN A 122 -10.94 -3.17 4.72
CA GLN A 122 -11.23 -1.75 4.48
C GLN A 122 -10.05 -1.04 3.78
N ALA A 123 -8.81 -1.33 4.17
CA ALA A 123 -7.63 -0.79 3.50
C ALA A 123 -7.51 -1.29 2.05
N VAL A 124 -7.80 -2.58 1.80
CA VAL A 124 -7.83 -3.17 0.46
C VAL A 124 -8.90 -2.52 -0.43
N ALA A 125 -10.10 -2.27 0.10
CA ALA A 125 -11.14 -1.53 -0.61
C ALA A 125 -10.70 -0.08 -0.90
N GLY A 126 -10.02 0.54 0.07
CA GLY A 126 -9.46 1.90 0.00
C GLY A 126 -8.32 2.08 -1.02
N LEU A 127 -7.75 1.02 -1.60
CA LEU A 127 -6.74 1.13 -2.67
C LEU A 127 -7.25 1.86 -3.92
N SER A 128 -8.58 2.00 -4.06
CA SER A 128 -9.19 2.80 -5.12
C SER A 128 -9.03 4.31 -4.92
N ASP A 129 -8.81 4.75 -3.67
CA ASP A 129 -8.58 6.15 -3.29
C ASP A 129 -7.49 6.24 -2.22
N VAL A 130 -6.24 6.03 -2.66
CA VAL A 130 -5.06 6.01 -1.79
C VAL A 130 -4.87 7.33 -1.03
N GLN A 131 -5.30 8.47 -1.59
CA GLN A 131 -5.17 9.77 -0.93
C GLN A 131 -6.01 9.84 0.35
N THR A 132 -7.20 9.24 0.35
CA THR A 132 -8.02 9.14 1.57
C THR A 132 -7.52 8.07 2.55
N LEU A 133 -6.83 7.04 2.05
CA LEU A 133 -6.30 5.95 2.87
C LEU A 133 -5.05 6.37 3.67
N ILE A 134 -4.21 7.24 3.13
CA ILE A 134 -2.95 7.66 3.79
C ILE A 134 -3.20 8.22 5.21
N PRO A 135 -4.10 9.20 5.45
CA PRO A 135 -4.36 9.71 6.79
C PRO A 135 -4.86 8.64 7.76
N VAL A 136 -5.63 7.67 7.27
CA VAL A 136 -6.14 6.55 8.07
C VAL A 136 -4.98 5.65 8.52
N LEU A 137 -4.07 5.31 7.61
CA LEU A 137 -2.88 4.52 7.92
C LEU A 137 -1.93 5.26 8.86
N GLN A 138 -1.72 6.56 8.70
CA GLN A 138 -0.90 7.36 9.62
C GLN A 138 -1.50 7.36 11.03
N SER A 139 -2.81 7.60 11.14
CA SER A 139 -3.51 7.55 12.43
C SER A 139 -3.40 6.16 13.08
N LEU A 140 -3.56 5.10 12.27
CA LEU A 140 -3.41 3.73 12.73
C LEU A 140 -1.97 3.45 13.20
N GLY A 141 -0.95 3.87 12.46
CA GLY A 141 0.47 3.73 12.85
C GLY A 141 0.77 4.40 14.19
N GLY A 142 0.33 5.64 14.37
CA GLY A 142 0.46 6.35 15.64
C GLY A 142 -0.29 5.68 16.80
N ALA A 143 -1.47 5.11 16.54
CA ALA A 143 -2.21 4.35 17.55
C ALA A 143 -1.44 3.10 18.02
N HIS A 144 -0.73 2.42 17.12
CA HIS A 144 0.08 1.24 17.47
C HIS A 144 1.23 1.56 18.44
N ALA A 145 1.77 2.78 18.42
CA ALA A 145 2.78 3.21 19.40
C ALA A 145 2.26 3.12 20.85
N LYS A 146 0.97 3.43 21.08
CA LYS A 146 0.35 3.35 22.41
C LYS A 146 0.33 1.93 22.97
N TYR A 147 0.35 0.93 22.09
CA TYR A 147 0.34 -0.49 22.45
C TYR A 147 1.76 -1.09 22.52
N GLY A 148 2.81 -0.27 22.43
CA GLY A 148 4.19 -0.72 22.53
C GLY A 148 4.74 -1.41 21.28
N VAL A 149 4.04 -1.30 20.14
CA VAL A 149 4.55 -1.80 18.86
C VAL A 149 5.79 -1.03 18.45
N GLN A 150 6.79 -1.75 17.93
CA GLN A 150 8.05 -1.20 17.46
C GLN A 150 8.23 -1.47 15.96
N PRO A 151 9.09 -0.71 15.27
CA PRO A 151 9.40 -0.91 13.85
C PRO A 151 9.78 -2.37 13.51
N GLU A 152 10.48 -3.06 14.40
CA GLU A 152 10.93 -4.44 14.22
C GLU A 152 9.77 -5.45 14.13
N HIS A 153 8.56 -5.06 14.53
CA HIS A 153 7.38 -5.91 14.40
C HIS A 153 6.80 -5.92 12.97
N PHE A 154 7.02 -4.89 12.14
CA PHE A 154 6.45 -4.84 10.79
C PHE A 154 6.91 -6.00 9.89
N PRO A 155 8.19 -6.39 9.84
CA PRO A 155 8.61 -7.55 9.05
C PRO A 155 7.93 -8.86 9.49
N ILE A 156 7.76 -9.06 10.80
CA ILE A 156 7.10 -10.24 11.37
C ILE A 156 5.63 -10.30 10.94
N VAL A 157 4.94 -9.17 11.03
CA VAL A 157 3.53 -9.06 10.64
C VAL A 157 3.36 -9.27 9.14
N GLY A 158 4.26 -8.71 8.32
CA GLY A 158 4.29 -8.93 6.88
C GLY A 158 4.46 -10.39 6.48
N GLU A 159 5.40 -11.09 7.13
CA GLU A 159 5.59 -12.54 6.91
C GLU A 159 4.32 -13.31 7.29
N ALA A 160 3.73 -13.02 8.44
CA ALA A 160 2.52 -13.69 8.90
C ALA A 160 1.33 -13.44 7.97
N LEU A 161 1.19 -12.22 7.44
CA LEU A 161 0.15 -11.85 6.48
C LEU A 161 0.30 -12.65 5.18
N LEU A 162 1.49 -12.63 4.57
CA LEU A 162 1.75 -13.34 3.31
C LEU A 162 1.56 -14.85 3.47
N TRP A 163 2.00 -15.43 4.60
CA TRP A 163 1.75 -16.83 4.90
C TRP A 163 0.24 -17.14 5.04
N THR A 164 -0.52 -16.27 5.70
CA THR A 164 -1.97 -16.45 5.87
C THR A 164 -2.70 -16.38 4.54
N LEU A 165 -2.31 -15.44 3.67
CA LEU A 165 -2.85 -15.33 2.31
C LEU A 165 -2.54 -16.58 1.48
N GLU A 166 -1.32 -17.10 1.57
CA GLU A 166 -0.95 -18.38 0.93
C GLU A 166 -1.86 -19.53 1.40
N GLN A 167 -2.14 -19.63 2.70
CA GLN A 167 -3.02 -20.68 3.22
C GLN A 167 -4.48 -20.52 2.75
N GLY A 168 -4.96 -19.29 2.61
CA GLY A 168 -6.33 -19.01 2.15
C GLY A 168 -6.51 -19.16 0.64
N LEU A 169 -5.49 -18.85 -0.14
CA LEU A 169 -5.54 -18.78 -1.61
C LEU A 169 -4.95 -20.02 -2.30
N GLY A 170 -4.06 -20.74 -1.62
CA GLY A 170 -3.41 -21.94 -2.11
C GLY A 170 -4.38 -23.04 -2.55
N PRO A 171 -5.41 -23.40 -1.74
CA PRO A 171 -6.38 -24.44 -2.11
C PRO A 171 -7.17 -24.13 -3.39
N ALA A 172 -7.38 -22.85 -3.70
CA ALA A 172 -8.04 -22.41 -4.92
C ALA A 172 -7.08 -22.27 -6.13
N GLY A 173 -5.78 -22.49 -5.94
CA GLY A 173 -4.75 -22.30 -6.97
C GLY A 173 -4.50 -20.83 -7.33
N VAL A 174 -4.93 -19.89 -6.48
CA VAL A 174 -4.86 -18.44 -6.75
C VAL A 174 -3.56 -17.82 -6.23
N TRP A 175 -2.86 -18.49 -5.31
CA TRP A 175 -1.56 -18.03 -4.81
C TRP A 175 -0.46 -18.21 -5.87
N THR A 176 -0.31 -17.22 -6.74
CA THR A 176 0.75 -17.15 -7.76
C THR A 176 1.89 -16.24 -7.33
N SER A 177 3.02 -16.26 -8.05
CA SER A 177 4.12 -15.32 -7.84
C SER A 177 3.68 -13.85 -8.02
N GLU A 178 2.77 -13.59 -8.96
CA GLU A 178 2.25 -12.25 -9.22
C GLU A 178 1.36 -11.76 -8.06
N VAL A 179 0.50 -12.63 -7.52
CA VAL A 179 -0.34 -12.30 -6.35
C VAL A 179 0.53 -12.05 -5.12
N LYS A 180 1.54 -12.91 -4.88
CA LYS A 180 2.50 -12.72 -3.79
C LYS A 180 3.23 -11.38 -3.91
N ASP A 181 3.74 -11.05 -5.10
CA ASP A 181 4.44 -9.80 -5.36
C ASP A 181 3.54 -8.57 -5.16
N ALA A 182 2.31 -8.62 -5.66
CA ALA A 182 1.31 -7.56 -5.46
C ALA A 182 1.01 -7.31 -3.98
N TRP A 183 0.82 -8.37 -3.19
CA TRP A 183 0.61 -8.25 -1.74
C TRP A 183 1.85 -7.77 -1.00
N THR A 184 3.05 -8.18 -1.41
CA THR A 184 4.32 -7.71 -0.83
C THR A 184 4.47 -6.21 -1.06
N LYS A 185 4.31 -5.73 -2.30
CA LYS A 185 4.32 -4.29 -2.64
C LYS A 185 3.29 -3.49 -1.85
N THR A 186 2.10 -4.06 -1.67
CA THR A 186 1.02 -3.43 -0.90
C THR A 186 1.38 -3.31 0.58
N TRP A 187 1.92 -4.38 1.18
CA TRP A 187 2.41 -4.36 2.55
C TRP A 187 3.53 -3.34 2.74
N ASP A 188 4.53 -3.33 1.85
CA ASP A 188 5.64 -2.36 1.91
C ASP A 188 5.12 -0.91 1.83
N THR A 189 4.10 -0.67 1.02
CA THR A 189 3.44 0.65 0.94
C THR A 189 2.78 1.01 2.27
N VAL A 190 2.06 0.07 2.90
CA VAL A 190 1.45 0.28 4.21
C VAL A 190 2.50 0.60 5.27
N VAL A 191 3.59 -0.16 5.33
CA VAL A 191 4.72 0.07 6.25
C VAL A 191 5.32 1.45 6.03
N SER A 192 5.52 1.86 4.77
CA SER A 192 6.11 3.17 4.43
C SER A 192 5.31 4.37 4.96
N VAL A 193 4.00 4.16 5.24
CA VAL A 193 3.10 5.19 5.79
C VAL A 193 2.94 5.04 7.31
N MET A 194 2.79 3.81 7.81
CA MET A 194 2.51 3.55 9.22
C MET A 194 3.75 3.68 10.11
N GLU A 195 4.90 3.20 9.66
CA GLU A 195 6.13 3.15 10.47
C GLU A 195 6.62 4.55 10.87
N PRO A 196 6.69 5.56 9.98
CA PRO A 196 7.08 6.92 10.39
C PRO A 196 6.12 7.53 11.41
N ALA A 197 4.81 7.29 11.25
CA ALA A 197 3.79 7.79 12.17
C ALA A 197 3.87 7.12 13.55
N LEU A 198 4.20 5.82 13.57
CA LEU A 198 4.47 5.07 14.80
C LEU A 198 5.69 5.64 15.52
N ILE A 199 6.79 5.86 14.80
CA ILE A 199 8.04 6.38 15.37
C ILE A 199 7.83 7.77 15.97
N GLU A 200 7.17 8.68 15.25
CA GLU A 200 6.90 10.02 15.77
C GLU A 200 6.01 9.95 17.01
N SER A 201 4.94 9.14 16.98
CA SER A 201 4.04 9.03 18.14
C SER A 201 4.74 8.39 19.36
N ALA A 202 5.58 7.39 19.14
CA ALA A 202 6.38 6.78 20.20
C ALA A 202 7.37 7.79 20.81
N ARG A 203 8.00 8.63 19.97
CA ARG A 203 8.88 9.71 20.41
C ARG A 203 8.13 10.73 21.26
N GLU A 204 6.95 11.16 20.80
CA GLU A 204 6.09 12.08 21.54
C GLU A 204 5.71 11.50 22.91
N ILE A 205 5.21 10.25 22.95
CA ILE A 205 4.84 9.57 24.20
C ILE A 205 6.03 9.52 25.18
N SER A 206 7.22 9.17 24.69
CA SER A 206 8.44 9.11 25.51
C SER A 206 8.89 10.47 26.04
N ALA A 207 8.65 11.55 25.28
CA ALA A 207 9.00 12.91 25.66
C ALA A 207 7.96 13.61 26.56
N MET A 208 6.79 13.01 26.80
CA MET A 208 5.72 13.63 27.59
C MET A 208 6.09 13.78 29.07
N THR A 209 5.80 14.95 29.63
CA THR A 209 5.89 15.16 31.08
C THR A 209 4.77 14.40 31.81
N PRO A 210 4.89 14.12 33.12
CA PRO A 210 3.82 13.49 33.90
C PRO A 210 2.49 14.26 33.85
N ALA A 211 2.55 15.61 33.79
CA ALA A 211 1.37 16.46 33.70
C ALA A 211 0.68 16.34 32.33
N ASP A 212 1.47 16.34 31.25
CA ASP A 212 0.95 16.17 29.89
C ASP A 212 0.35 14.77 29.68
N HIS A 213 1.01 13.74 30.23
CA HIS A 213 0.50 12.38 30.20
C HIS A 213 -0.86 12.28 30.91
N MET A 214 -0.99 12.88 32.10
CA MET A 214 -2.26 12.91 32.84
C MET A 214 -3.36 13.63 32.07
N LYS A 215 -3.05 14.79 31.47
CA LYS A 215 -4.00 15.54 30.62
C LYS A 215 -4.48 14.71 29.43
N ARG A 216 -3.56 14.02 28.75
CA ARG A 216 -3.90 13.14 27.62
C ARG A 216 -4.77 11.98 28.03
N LEU A 217 -4.48 11.32 29.17
CA LEU A 217 -5.32 10.24 29.68
C LEU A 217 -6.76 10.70 29.96
N VAL A 218 -6.92 11.90 30.55
CA VAL A 218 -8.25 12.48 30.79
C VAL A 218 -8.97 12.76 29.47
N GLN A 219 -8.28 13.31 28.47
CA GLN A 219 -8.87 13.59 27.16
C GLN A 219 -9.26 12.31 26.40
N ASP A 220 -8.36 11.32 26.33
CA ASP A 220 -8.59 10.05 25.65
C ASP A 220 -9.74 9.27 26.33
N SER A 221 -9.82 9.29 27.67
CA SER A 221 -10.92 8.65 28.40
C SER A 221 -12.26 9.38 28.26
N TRP A 222 -12.26 10.71 28.19
CA TRP A 222 -13.48 11.50 27.96
C TRP A 222 -14.12 11.18 26.60
N ALA A 223 -13.32 11.00 25.56
CA ALA A 223 -13.79 10.63 24.22
C ALA A 223 -14.49 9.26 24.16
N LEU A 224 -14.27 8.38 25.14
CA LEU A 224 -14.98 7.10 25.27
C LEU A 224 -16.33 7.25 25.98
N VAL A 225 -16.53 8.32 26.75
CA VAL A 225 -17.78 8.60 27.49
C VAL A 225 -18.80 9.32 26.60
N GLU A 226 -18.35 10.03 25.57
CA GLU A 226 -19.21 10.74 24.60
C GLU A 226 -19.75 9.86 23.45
N LYS A 227 -19.32 8.60 23.34
CA LYS A 227 -19.79 7.63 22.34
C LYS A 227 -20.83 6.68 22.92
#